data_AF-A0A350UTN2-F1
#
_entry.id   AF-A0A350UTN2-F1
#
_cell.length_a   1.000
_cell.length_b   1.000
_cell.length_c   1.000
_cell.angle_alpha   90.00
_cell.angle_beta   90.00
_cell.angle_gamma   90.00
#
_symmetry.space_group_name_H-M   'P 1'
#
loop_
_entity.id
_entity.type
_entity.pdbx_description
1 polymer ?
#
loop_
_entity_poly.entity_id
_entity_poly.type
_entity_poly.pdbx_seq_one_letter_code
_entity_poly.pdbx_strand_id
1 'polypeptide(L)'
;MRLFSQKFSPAKILLVFFLFFALFSGKTAMGASTPASVGYEKARVSYHSLLQSKKRMQRRDQWIAVIKKFDSVYSKFSSSGEAYKAAFTIGDLYEQLYSISRRDKDLDKALEYYRKMVVGFKPGRLTDDALYRQGEIYFNRGKYAVALDSFKQILQALPDGDVAPKAKVRIAKIRSLIPVAPPSSKAPARIRKVSTRSKENYVSTGKGLILQKIDYTVGSDSVRVVTHTNSPVVFSQGRLFNPGRVYINFNDTRLANDVNRNIKVGSRFLKNLRLSQFDENNSRLVFDLNKVGNLKVGVWQEGSQLIVELSDKRPEIAKVVSKQAIPVTQKIVKTHQKVAVKASQKKPVVKKIKKRISVSKKQTPRRMAKAVNKKIPLIVVDAGHGGKDLGAQGNRGLKEKGVNLAIALRLKDILKSRYKYRVILTRDDDTFIPLPGRGKIANDND
;
A
#
# COMPACT_ATOMS: atom_id res chain seq x y z
N MET A 1 12.78 -7.36 54.14
CA MET A 1 12.15 -6.95 55.41
C MET A 1 10.97 -6.06 55.04
N ARG A 2 9.69 -6.50 55.13
CA ARG A 2 8.80 -6.41 56.32
C ARG A 2 8.99 -5.03 56.99
N LEU A 3 8.05 -4.10 57.12
CA LEU A 3 6.57 -4.08 57.20
C LEU A 3 6.10 -2.73 56.58
N PHE A 4 4.89 -2.58 56.02
CA PHE A 4 3.68 -2.28 56.79
C PHE A 4 2.45 -2.53 55.92
N SER A 5 1.47 -3.22 56.51
CA SER A 5 0.15 -3.48 55.96
C SER A 5 -0.84 -2.70 56.81
N GLN A 6 -1.69 -1.88 56.19
CA GLN A 6 -3.02 -1.57 56.74
C GLN A 6 -4.05 -1.65 55.62
N LYS A 7 -5.05 -2.48 55.88
CA LYS A 7 -6.24 -2.75 55.07
C LYS A 7 -7.27 -1.67 55.35
N PHE A 8 -8.00 -1.20 54.33
CA PHE A 8 -9.41 -0.85 54.47
C PHE A 8 -10.18 -1.24 53.20
N SER A 9 -11.36 -1.83 53.43
CA SER A 9 -12.24 -2.55 52.50
C SER A 9 -13.18 -1.60 51.72
N PRO A 10 -13.83 -2.04 50.62
CA PRO A 10 -14.61 -1.20 49.71
C PRO A 10 -16.11 -1.11 50.12
N ALA A 11 -16.79 -0.10 49.57
CA ALA A 11 -18.26 0.09 49.45
C ALA A 11 -18.95 1.10 50.38
N LYS A 12 -19.16 2.33 49.86
CA LYS A 12 -20.39 3.19 49.88
C LYS A 12 -20.22 4.12 48.66
N ILE A 13 -20.90 4.03 47.52
CA ILE A 13 -22.32 4.15 47.13
C ILE A 13 -23.01 5.42 47.67
N LEU A 14 -23.27 6.32 46.69
CA LEU A 14 -24.31 7.33 46.54
C LEU A 14 -24.11 8.77 47.08
N LEU A 15 -24.32 9.70 46.13
CA LEU A 15 -25.09 10.95 46.24
C LEU A 15 -24.30 12.26 46.47
N VAL A 16 -23.84 12.84 45.35
CA VAL A 16 -24.04 14.27 45.07
C VAL A 16 -24.58 14.38 43.63
N PHE A 17 -25.90 14.46 43.53
CA PHE A 17 -26.64 14.96 42.37
C PHE A 17 -26.94 16.45 42.64
N PHE A 18 -27.00 17.25 41.56
CA PHE A 18 -27.54 18.62 41.51
C PHE A 18 -26.77 19.75 42.21
N LEU A 19 -25.85 20.38 41.47
CA LEU A 19 -25.87 21.83 41.22
C LEU A 19 -24.91 22.14 40.07
N PHE A 20 -25.43 22.35 38.86
CA PHE A 20 -24.91 23.26 37.83
C PHE A 20 -25.84 23.15 36.60
N PHE A 21 -27.06 23.62 36.77
CA PHE A 21 -27.90 24.07 35.67
C PHE A 21 -28.13 25.57 35.87
N ALA A 22 -28.14 26.31 34.75
CA ALA A 22 -28.30 27.76 34.62
C ALA A 22 -27.04 28.61 34.87
N LEU A 23 -26.27 28.82 33.79
CA LEU A 23 -25.90 30.15 33.24
C LEU A 23 -25.00 29.96 32.00
N PHE A 24 -25.57 29.38 30.94
CA PHE A 24 -25.12 29.63 29.58
C PHE A 24 -26.36 29.52 28.69
N SER A 25 -27.12 30.63 28.63
CA SER A 25 -28.16 30.83 27.62
C SER A 25 -27.52 31.12 26.26
N GLY A 26 -26.66 30.22 25.79
CA GLY A 26 -26.33 30.12 24.39
C GLY A 26 -27.36 29.20 23.76
N LYS A 27 -28.17 29.71 22.82
CA LYS A 27 -29.06 28.88 22.01
C LYS A 27 -28.24 27.74 21.38
N THR A 28 -28.24 26.56 21.97
CA THR A 28 -27.78 25.35 21.29
C THR A 28 -28.87 25.02 20.29
N ALA A 29 -28.69 25.48 19.06
CA ALA A 29 -29.41 24.93 17.92
C ALA A 29 -28.98 23.47 17.80
N MET A 30 -29.70 22.55 18.47
CA MET A 30 -29.70 21.15 18.10
C MET A 30 -30.31 21.08 16.70
N GLY A 31 -29.46 21.12 15.67
CA GLY A 31 -29.92 21.01 14.29
C GLY A 31 -30.71 19.73 14.13
N ALA A 32 -31.97 19.84 13.68
CA ALA A 32 -32.81 18.68 13.39
C ALA A 32 -32.08 17.74 12.42
N SER A 33 -32.10 16.43 12.68
CA SER A 33 -31.46 15.44 11.82
C SER A 33 -32.10 15.47 10.43
N THR A 34 -31.36 15.94 9.43
CA THR A 34 -31.83 15.97 8.03
C THR A 34 -31.94 14.55 7.47
N PRO A 35 -32.81 14.29 6.48
CA PRO A 35 -32.86 12.99 5.81
C PRO A 35 -31.51 12.53 5.24
N ALA A 36 -30.68 13.47 4.79
CA ALA A 36 -29.32 13.20 4.33
C ALA A 36 -28.42 12.69 5.47
N SER A 37 -28.45 13.33 6.64
CA SER A 37 -27.68 12.92 7.83
C SER A 37 -28.08 11.53 8.33
N VAL A 38 -29.38 11.24 8.35
CA VAL A 38 -29.91 9.92 8.73
C VAL A 38 -29.49 8.85 7.73
N GLY A 39 -29.57 9.15 6.42
CA GLY A 39 -29.14 8.24 5.37
C GLY A 39 -27.65 7.92 5.45
N TYR A 40 -26.82 8.94 5.67
CA TYR A 40 -25.37 8.80 5.81
C TYR A 40 -25.00 7.94 7.04
N GLU A 41 -25.64 8.18 8.19
CA GLU A 41 -25.35 7.40 9.40
C GLU A 41 -25.78 5.94 9.26
N LYS A 42 -26.92 5.64 8.61
CA LYS A 42 -27.32 4.27 8.27
C LYS A 42 -26.29 3.55 7.39
N ALA A 43 -25.69 4.27 6.43
CA ALA A 43 -24.61 3.75 5.61
C ALA A 43 -23.34 3.47 6.44
N ARG A 44 -22.97 4.38 7.36
CA ARG A 44 -21.83 4.20 8.28
C ARG A 44 -22.00 3.02 9.21
N VAL A 45 -23.16 2.83 9.83
CA VAL A 45 -23.44 1.64 10.66
C VAL A 45 -23.25 0.35 9.85
N SER A 46 -23.69 0.35 8.59
CA SER A 46 -23.51 -0.79 7.69
C SER A 46 -22.05 -1.07 7.35
N TYR A 47 -21.25 -0.01 7.18
CA TYR A 47 -19.81 -0.09 6.99
C TYR A 47 -19.10 -0.64 8.23
N HIS A 48 -19.39 -0.12 9.42
CA HIS A 48 -18.83 -0.63 10.68
C HIS A 48 -19.18 -2.11 10.90
N SER A 49 -20.42 -2.51 10.60
CA SER A 49 -20.84 -3.93 10.65
C SER A 49 -20.07 -4.83 9.66
N LEU A 50 -19.68 -4.31 8.50
CA LEU A 50 -18.82 -5.05 7.56
C LEU A 50 -17.42 -5.28 8.16
N LEU A 51 -16.82 -4.24 8.74
CA LEU A 51 -15.48 -4.30 9.33
C LEU A 51 -15.37 -5.25 10.54
N GLN A 52 -16.47 -5.46 11.27
CA GLN A 52 -16.51 -6.39 12.40
C GLN A 52 -16.42 -7.87 11.99
N SER A 53 -16.53 -8.21 10.70
CA SER A 53 -16.52 -9.60 10.24
C SER A 53 -15.47 -9.83 9.17
N LYS A 54 -14.37 -10.50 9.53
CA LYS A 54 -13.30 -10.91 8.61
C LYS A 54 -13.84 -11.69 7.40
N LYS A 55 -14.83 -12.58 7.61
CA LYS A 55 -15.47 -13.36 6.54
C LYS A 55 -16.23 -12.46 5.55
N ARG A 56 -16.92 -11.43 6.04
CA ARG A 56 -17.65 -10.49 5.17
C ARG A 56 -16.69 -9.56 4.43
N MET A 57 -15.60 -9.11 5.06
CA MET A 57 -14.59 -8.30 4.38
C MET A 57 -13.93 -9.04 3.21
N GLN A 58 -13.78 -10.37 3.24
CA GLN A 58 -13.22 -11.09 2.09
C GLN A 58 -14.18 -11.19 0.88
N ARG A 59 -15.43 -10.72 1.03
CA ARG A 59 -16.47 -10.84 0.01
C ARG A 59 -16.75 -9.52 -0.69
N ARG A 60 -16.36 -9.42 -1.95
CA ARG A 60 -16.56 -8.21 -2.78
C ARG A 60 -18.03 -7.74 -2.82
N ASP A 61 -19.00 -8.65 -2.85
CA ASP A 61 -20.42 -8.28 -2.85
C ASP A 61 -20.85 -7.53 -1.59
N GLN A 62 -20.22 -7.82 -0.43
CA GLN A 62 -20.52 -7.14 0.83
C GLN A 62 -20.04 -5.69 0.81
N TRP A 63 -18.86 -5.43 0.23
CA TRP A 63 -18.37 -4.06 0.01
C TRP A 63 -19.28 -3.29 -0.93
N ILE A 64 -19.70 -3.89 -2.05
CA ILE A 64 -20.63 -3.25 -2.98
C ILE A 64 -21.96 -2.92 -2.31
N ALA A 65 -22.47 -3.80 -1.45
CA ALA A 65 -23.71 -3.53 -0.72
C ALA A 65 -23.58 -2.30 0.20
N VAL A 66 -22.43 -2.10 0.85
CA VAL A 66 -22.15 -0.90 1.66
C VAL A 66 -21.98 0.34 0.78
N ILE A 67 -21.20 0.23 -0.31
CA ILE A 67 -20.98 1.32 -1.27
C ILE A 67 -22.32 1.84 -1.82
N LYS A 68 -23.23 0.94 -2.21
CA LYS A 68 -24.58 1.31 -2.70
C LYS A 68 -25.38 2.15 -1.69
N LYS A 69 -25.17 1.96 -0.38
CA LYS A 69 -25.85 2.76 0.65
C LYS A 69 -25.33 4.20 0.67
N PHE A 70 -24.02 4.39 0.59
CA PHE A 70 -23.44 5.73 0.45
C PHE A 70 -23.80 6.38 -0.89
N ASP A 71 -23.81 5.60 -1.97
CA ASP A 71 -24.19 6.09 -3.29
C ASP A 71 -25.65 6.58 -3.34
N SER A 72 -26.54 5.92 -2.61
CA SER A 72 -27.92 6.40 -2.45
C SER A 72 -27.98 7.76 -1.75
N VAL A 73 -27.13 8.01 -0.75
CA VAL A 73 -27.03 9.31 -0.08
C VAL A 73 -26.51 10.38 -1.04
N TYR A 74 -25.43 10.06 -1.75
CA TYR A 74 -24.83 10.94 -2.75
C TYR A 74 -25.85 11.35 -3.84
N SER A 75 -26.56 10.36 -4.40
CA SER A 75 -27.47 10.58 -5.53
C SER A 75 -28.75 11.32 -5.13
N LYS A 76 -29.27 11.09 -3.92
CA LYS A 76 -30.53 11.71 -3.44
C LYS A 76 -30.34 13.11 -2.88
N PHE A 77 -29.15 13.43 -2.38
CA PHE A 77 -28.88 14.66 -1.66
C PHE A 77 -27.64 15.37 -2.20
N SER A 78 -27.49 15.44 -3.53
CA SER A 78 -26.26 15.81 -4.24
C SER A 78 -25.62 17.14 -3.84
N SER A 79 -26.36 18.10 -3.29
CA SER A 79 -25.82 19.39 -2.82
C SER A 79 -25.53 19.45 -1.32
N SER A 80 -25.76 18.36 -0.58
CA SER A 80 -25.60 18.32 0.89
C SER A 80 -24.15 18.06 1.34
N GLY A 81 -23.81 18.48 2.56
CA GLY A 81 -22.54 18.12 3.20
C GLY A 81 -22.38 16.61 3.41
N GLU A 82 -23.48 15.86 3.54
CA GLU A 82 -23.47 14.40 3.60
C GLU A 82 -23.17 13.76 2.26
N ALA A 83 -23.64 14.31 1.14
CA ALA A 83 -23.26 13.84 -0.19
C ALA A 83 -21.77 14.11 -0.47
N TYR A 84 -21.24 15.25 -0.01
CA TYR A 84 -19.80 15.54 -0.04
C TYR A 84 -18.99 14.47 0.72
N LYS A 85 -19.38 14.15 1.96
CA LYS A 85 -18.75 13.07 2.75
C LYS A 85 -18.95 11.69 2.10
N ALA A 86 -20.13 11.41 1.55
CA ALA A 86 -20.45 10.14 0.91
C ALA A 86 -19.60 9.90 -0.33
N ALA A 87 -19.39 10.91 -1.18
CA ALA A 87 -18.55 10.80 -2.37
C ALA A 87 -17.12 10.38 -2.01
N PHE A 88 -16.50 11.04 -1.02
CA PHE A 88 -15.19 10.64 -0.50
C PHE A 88 -15.18 9.20 0.03
N THR A 89 -16.18 8.88 0.86
CA THR A 89 -16.29 7.57 1.50
C THR A 89 -16.43 6.45 0.47
N ILE A 90 -17.19 6.67 -0.61
CA ILE A 90 -17.32 5.72 -1.71
C ILE A 90 -15.96 5.51 -2.40
N GLY A 91 -15.23 6.60 -2.66
CA GLY A 91 -13.87 6.52 -3.22
C GLY A 91 -12.96 5.64 -2.38
N ASP A 92 -12.91 5.89 -1.07
CA ASP A 92 -12.05 5.14 -0.14
C ASP A 92 -12.49 3.66 -0.01
N LEU A 93 -13.80 3.39 0.03
CA LEU A 93 -14.32 2.02 0.04
C LEU A 93 -13.94 1.22 -1.21
N TYR A 94 -13.86 1.87 -2.36
CA TYR A 94 -13.39 1.23 -3.59
C TYR A 94 -11.88 0.96 -3.56
N GLU A 95 -11.06 1.82 -2.94
CA GLU A 95 -9.63 1.55 -2.71
C GLU A 95 -9.40 0.41 -1.71
N GLN A 96 -10.18 0.37 -0.63
CA GLN A 96 -10.16 -0.75 0.32
C GLN A 96 -10.60 -2.05 -0.36
N LEU A 97 -11.65 -1.99 -1.18
CA LEU A 97 -12.09 -3.14 -1.96
C LEU A 97 -11.01 -3.59 -2.96
N TYR A 98 -10.30 -2.67 -3.61
CA TYR A 98 -9.17 -2.99 -4.50
C TYR A 98 -8.10 -3.82 -3.77
N SER A 99 -7.82 -3.52 -2.50
CA SER A 99 -6.84 -4.26 -1.70
C SER A 99 -7.18 -5.76 -1.58
N ILE A 100 -8.46 -6.11 -1.73
CA ILE A 100 -8.98 -7.46 -1.62
C ILE A 100 -9.24 -8.07 -3.01
N SER A 101 -9.92 -7.33 -3.88
CA SER A 101 -10.33 -7.80 -5.21
C SER A 101 -9.17 -7.82 -6.21
N ARG A 102 -8.18 -6.94 -6.03
CA ARG A 102 -7.09 -6.64 -6.96
C ARG A 102 -7.57 -6.26 -8.37
N ARG A 103 -8.81 -5.77 -8.50
CA ARG A 103 -9.42 -5.38 -9.79
C ARG A 103 -9.21 -3.90 -10.05
N ASP A 104 -8.54 -3.57 -11.15
CA ASP A 104 -8.30 -2.17 -11.53
C ASP A 104 -9.57 -1.32 -11.70
N LYS A 105 -10.69 -1.96 -12.10
CA LYS A 105 -11.99 -1.31 -12.18
C LYS A 105 -12.46 -0.71 -10.84
N ASP A 106 -11.98 -1.24 -9.71
CA ASP A 106 -12.33 -0.71 -8.39
C ASP A 106 -11.62 0.63 -8.15
N LEU A 107 -10.33 0.75 -8.52
CA LEU A 107 -9.63 2.03 -8.49
C LEU A 107 -10.14 3.04 -9.53
N ASP A 108 -10.61 2.58 -10.69
CA ASP A 108 -11.27 3.47 -11.66
C ASP A 108 -12.55 4.08 -11.06
N LYS A 109 -13.32 3.27 -10.33
CA LYS A 109 -14.48 3.75 -9.57
C LYS A 109 -14.08 4.68 -8.43
N ALA A 110 -12.99 4.41 -7.72
CA ALA A 110 -12.49 5.32 -6.70
C ALA A 110 -12.18 6.71 -7.29
N LEU A 111 -11.42 6.76 -8.39
CA LEU A 111 -11.09 7.99 -9.11
C LEU A 111 -12.34 8.73 -9.61
N GLU A 112 -13.34 8.01 -10.09
CA GLU A 112 -14.62 8.58 -10.54
C GLU A 112 -15.31 9.36 -9.41
N TYR A 113 -15.45 8.78 -8.21
CA TYR A 113 -16.12 9.45 -7.10
C TYR A 113 -15.28 10.58 -6.50
N TYR A 114 -13.96 10.44 -6.43
CA TYR A 114 -13.09 11.55 -6.04
C TYR A 114 -13.23 12.73 -7.04
N ARG A 115 -13.33 12.46 -8.35
CA ARG A 115 -13.52 13.52 -9.35
C ARG A 115 -14.88 14.19 -9.21
N LYS A 116 -15.95 13.40 -9.05
CA LYS A 116 -17.30 13.93 -8.80
C LYS A 116 -17.33 14.84 -7.58
N MET A 117 -16.63 14.45 -6.52
CA MET A 117 -16.51 15.26 -5.31
C MET A 117 -15.78 16.58 -5.55
N VAL A 118 -14.63 16.56 -6.22
CA VAL A 118 -13.81 17.75 -6.48
C VAL A 118 -14.57 18.76 -7.37
N VAL A 119 -15.32 18.26 -8.36
CA VAL A 119 -16.07 19.12 -9.30
C VAL A 119 -17.42 19.57 -8.75
N GLY A 120 -18.10 18.73 -7.98
CA GLY A 120 -19.50 18.96 -7.58
C GLY A 120 -19.71 19.76 -6.31
N PHE A 121 -18.66 20.07 -5.55
CA PHE A 121 -18.78 20.71 -4.23
C PHE A 121 -17.76 21.84 -4.03
N LYS A 122 -18.11 22.79 -3.16
CA LYS A 122 -17.15 23.81 -2.70
C LYS A 122 -15.94 23.13 -2.03
N PRO A 123 -14.70 23.53 -2.36
CA PRO A 123 -13.51 22.95 -1.73
C PRO A 123 -13.54 23.03 -0.19
N GLY A 124 -13.15 21.94 0.45
CA GLY A 124 -13.04 21.80 1.90
C GLY A 124 -12.06 20.67 2.25
N ARG A 125 -11.95 20.34 3.54
CA ARG A 125 -10.94 19.38 4.05
C ARG A 125 -10.97 17.97 3.42
N LEU A 126 -12.06 17.53 2.83
CA LEU A 126 -12.08 16.23 2.14
C LEU A 126 -11.70 16.35 0.66
N THR A 127 -11.64 17.58 0.12
CA THR A 127 -11.30 17.86 -1.28
C THR A 127 -9.81 17.69 -1.51
N ASP A 128 -8.97 18.20 -0.62
CA ASP A 128 -7.53 17.99 -0.66
C ASP A 128 -7.16 16.53 -0.33
N ASP A 129 -7.86 15.88 0.61
CA ASP A 129 -7.75 14.43 0.81
C ASP A 129 -8.08 13.65 -0.49
N ALA A 130 -9.21 13.96 -1.14
CA ALA A 130 -9.62 13.30 -2.40
C ALA A 130 -8.60 13.51 -3.51
N LEU A 131 -8.12 14.74 -3.71
CA LEU A 131 -7.08 15.08 -4.68
C LEU A 131 -5.76 14.36 -4.37
N TYR A 132 -5.41 14.22 -3.09
CA TYR A 132 -4.22 13.49 -2.68
C TYR A 132 -4.35 12.00 -3.02
N ARG A 133 -5.51 11.38 -2.73
CA ARG A 133 -5.79 9.99 -3.11
C ARG A 133 -5.80 9.78 -4.62
N GLN A 134 -6.38 10.69 -5.40
CA GLN A 134 -6.29 10.66 -6.86
C GLN A 134 -4.83 10.69 -7.33
N GLY A 135 -4.04 11.62 -6.79
CA GLY A 135 -2.62 11.73 -7.06
C GLY A 135 -1.87 10.44 -6.76
N GLU A 136 -2.12 9.81 -5.62
CA GLU A 136 -1.52 8.53 -5.22
C GLU A 136 -1.93 7.37 -6.15
N ILE A 137 -3.21 7.26 -6.50
CA ILE A 137 -3.70 6.22 -7.43
C ILE A 137 -3.04 6.39 -8.80
N TYR A 138 -3.01 7.61 -9.34
CA TYR A 138 -2.35 7.88 -10.62
C TYR A 138 -0.84 7.65 -10.55
N PHE A 139 -0.19 8.06 -9.47
CA PHE A 139 1.23 7.83 -9.22
C PHE A 139 1.56 6.34 -9.20
N ASN A 140 0.80 5.55 -8.44
CA ASN A 140 0.97 4.09 -8.33
C ASN A 140 0.68 3.35 -9.64
N ARG A 141 -0.10 3.95 -10.54
CA ARG A 141 -0.38 3.45 -11.90
C ARG A 141 0.59 3.98 -12.96
N GLY A 142 1.61 4.74 -12.56
CA GLY A 142 2.61 5.33 -13.46
C GLY A 142 2.09 6.51 -14.30
N LYS A 143 0.89 7.02 -14.02
CA LYS A 143 0.28 8.16 -14.71
C LYS A 143 0.74 9.49 -14.09
N TYR A 144 2.05 9.75 -14.15
CA TYR A 144 2.69 10.83 -13.39
C TYR A 144 2.22 12.24 -13.76
N ALA A 145 1.95 12.51 -15.05
CA ALA A 145 1.45 13.83 -15.47
C ALA A 145 0.09 14.16 -14.83
N VAL A 146 -0.82 13.17 -14.80
CA VAL A 146 -2.14 13.33 -14.17
C VAL A 146 -2.01 13.37 -12.64
N ALA A 147 -1.11 12.57 -12.06
CA ALA A 147 -0.81 12.64 -10.63
C ALA A 147 -0.28 14.02 -10.22
N LEU A 148 0.61 14.60 -11.02
CA LEU A 148 1.17 15.93 -10.80
C LEU A 148 0.07 16.99 -10.80
N ASP A 149 -0.88 16.90 -11.72
CA ASP A 149 -2.03 17.79 -11.79
C ASP A 149 -2.88 17.69 -10.52
N SER A 150 -3.25 16.48 -10.10
CA SER A 150 -4.00 16.27 -8.85
C SER A 150 -3.30 16.87 -7.63
N PHE A 151 -1.98 16.68 -7.49
CA PHE A 151 -1.24 17.27 -6.36
C PHE A 151 -1.09 18.80 -6.48
N LYS A 152 -0.98 19.36 -7.69
CA LYS A 152 -0.95 20.82 -7.89
C LYS A 152 -2.29 21.46 -7.52
N GLN A 153 -3.42 20.82 -7.86
CA GLN A 153 -4.75 21.30 -7.51
C GLN A 153 -4.94 21.44 -5.99
N ILE A 154 -4.31 20.58 -5.17
CA ILE A 154 -4.32 20.73 -3.70
C ILE A 154 -3.79 22.11 -3.29
N LEU A 155 -2.66 22.52 -3.88
CA LEU A 155 -2.02 23.80 -3.55
C LEU A 155 -2.79 25.01 -4.06
N GLN A 156 -3.66 24.83 -5.06
CA GLN A 156 -4.53 25.88 -5.58
C GLN A 156 -5.82 26.01 -4.77
N ALA A 157 -6.42 24.88 -4.41
CA ALA A 157 -7.69 24.86 -3.70
C ALA A 157 -7.54 25.11 -2.19
N LEU A 158 -6.51 24.50 -1.57
CA LEU A 158 -6.32 24.44 -0.11
C LEU A 158 -4.81 24.55 0.24
N PRO A 159 -4.19 25.73 0.02
CA PRO A 159 -2.75 25.92 0.18
C PRO A 159 -2.23 25.66 1.62
N ASP A 160 -3.09 25.92 2.61
CA ASP A 160 -2.80 25.74 4.04
C ASP A 160 -3.39 24.44 4.61
N GLY A 161 -3.87 23.53 3.73
CA GLY A 161 -4.40 22.22 4.11
C GLY A 161 -3.36 21.28 4.72
N ASP A 162 -3.80 20.31 5.53
CA ASP A 162 -2.92 19.36 6.23
C ASP A 162 -2.19 18.41 5.27
N VAL A 163 -2.73 18.19 4.07
CA VAL A 163 -2.09 17.42 3.00
C VAL A 163 -1.25 18.26 2.05
N ALA A 164 -1.32 19.59 2.08
CA ALA A 164 -0.54 20.46 1.20
C ALA A 164 0.99 20.26 1.31
N PRO A 165 1.58 20.08 2.51
CA PRO A 165 2.99 19.71 2.63
C PRO A 165 3.32 18.37 1.97
N LYS A 166 2.44 17.36 2.12
CA LYS A 166 2.61 16.04 1.50
C LYS A 166 2.52 16.14 -0.03
N ALA A 167 1.62 16.98 -0.54
CA ALA A 167 1.47 17.26 -1.96
C ALA A 167 2.73 17.90 -2.54
N LYS A 168 3.34 18.88 -1.85
CA LYS A 168 4.63 19.49 -2.26
C LYS A 168 5.73 18.43 -2.39
N VAL A 169 5.84 17.52 -1.42
CA VAL A 169 6.80 16.40 -1.48
C VAL A 169 6.53 15.49 -2.68
N ARG A 170 5.26 15.15 -2.95
CA ARG A 170 4.88 14.34 -4.11
C ARG A 170 5.11 15.05 -5.44
N ILE A 171 4.84 16.35 -5.54
CA ILE A 171 5.14 17.17 -6.71
C ILE A 171 6.64 17.16 -6.99
N ALA A 172 7.49 17.39 -5.98
CA ALA A 172 8.93 17.33 -6.14
C ALA A 172 9.37 15.94 -6.61
N LYS A 173 8.82 14.89 -6.00
CA LYS A 173 9.08 13.51 -6.41
C LYS A 173 8.65 13.29 -7.86
N ILE A 174 7.46 13.68 -8.27
CA ILE A 174 6.96 13.48 -9.64
C ILE A 174 7.74 14.32 -10.65
N ARG A 175 8.11 15.56 -10.33
CA ARG A 175 8.96 16.39 -11.21
C ARG A 175 10.33 15.75 -11.44
N SER A 176 10.84 14.97 -10.48
CA SER A 176 12.03 14.13 -10.71
C SER A 176 11.79 12.88 -11.57
N LEU A 177 10.53 12.49 -11.78
CA LEU A 177 10.13 11.31 -12.56
C LEU A 177 9.67 11.68 -13.99
N ILE A 178 9.20 12.90 -14.21
CA ILE A 178 8.76 13.40 -15.52
C ILE A 178 9.94 14.15 -16.16
N PRO A 179 10.32 13.84 -17.41
CA PRO A 179 11.29 14.65 -18.15
C PRO A 179 10.79 16.09 -18.22
N VAL A 180 11.56 17.03 -17.68
CA VAL A 180 11.28 18.46 -17.86
C VAL A 180 11.50 18.75 -19.33
N ALA A 181 10.42 18.98 -20.09
CA ALA A 181 10.54 19.65 -21.37
C ALA A 181 11.18 21.03 -21.10
N PRO A 182 12.22 21.45 -21.82
CA PRO A 182 12.78 22.78 -21.66
C PRO A 182 11.65 23.80 -21.83
N PRO A 183 11.63 24.87 -21.01
CA PRO A 183 10.58 25.87 -21.11
C PRO A 183 10.56 26.42 -22.54
N SER A 184 9.42 26.31 -23.21
CA SER A 184 9.19 26.97 -24.48
C SER A 184 9.21 28.48 -24.24
N SER A 185 10.37 29.09 -24.44
CA SER A 185 10.47 30.53 -24.56
C SER A 185 9.70 30.93 -25.82
N LYS A 186 8.46 31.38 -25.63
CA LYS A 186 7.79 32.20 -26.62
C LYS A 186 8.54 33.54 -26.70
N ALA A 187 9.49 33.63 -27.62
CA ALA A 187 9.95 34.88 -28.19
C ALA A 187 10.04 34.67 -29.72
N PRO A 188 9.60 35.65 -30.53
CA PRO A 188 9.19 35.42 -31.91
C PRO A 188 10.37 35.15 -32.85
N ALA A 189 10.07 34.32 -33.85
CA ALA A 189 10.98 33.86 -34.89
C ALA A 189 11.62 35.02 -35.68
N ARG A 190 12.94 35.02 -35.77
CA ARG A 190 13.67 35.72 -36.84
C ARG A 190 14.24 34.67 -37.79
N ILE A 191 13.65 34.64 -38.98
CA ILE A 191 14.03 33.78 -40.10
C ILE A 191 15.43 34.17 -40.56
N ARG A 192 16.33 33.18 -40.71
CA ARG A 192 17.41 33.23 -41.70
C ARG A 192 17.80 31.80 -42.12
N LYS A 193 17.59 31.51 -43.41
CA LYS A 193 18.08 30.33 -44.14
C LYS A 193 19.60 30.42 -44.31
N VAL A 194 20.30 29.29 -44.35
CA VAL A 194 20.94 28.71 -45.56
C VAL A 194 21.84 27.51 -45.15
N SER A 195 21.77 26.49 -45.99
CA SER A 195 22.51 25.22 -46.10
C SER A 195 24.05 25.35 -46.06
N THR A 196 24.88 24.35 -45.73
CA THR A 196 25.10 23.10 -46.50
C THR A 196 25.88 22.03 -45.72
N ARG A 197 25.31 20.82 -45.66
CA ARG A 197 25.88 19.50 -46.03
C ARG A 197 27.30 19.11 -45.56
N SER A 198 27.36 18.13 -44.66
CA SER A 198 28.17 16.91 -44.89
C SER A 198 27.44 15.69 -44.33
N LYS A 199 27.46 14.62 -45.12
CA LYS A 199 26.74 13.36 -44.90
C LYS A 199 27.56 12.46 -43.97
N GLU A 200 26.96 12.01 -42.87
CA GLU A 200 27.06 10.62 -42.44
C GLU A 200 25.64 10.10 -42.21
N ASN A 201 25.27 9.09 -42.99
CA ASN A 201 23.95 8.51 -42.99
C ASN A 201 23.81 7.57 -41.78
N TYR A 202 23.19 8.05 -40.70
CA TYR A 202 22.34 7.18 -39.89
C TYR A 202 20.89 7.49 -40.23
N VAL A 203 20.29 6.60 -41.02
CA VAL A 203 18.88 6.63 -41.39
C VAL A 203 18.05 6.54 -40.10
N SER A 204 17.43 7.65 -39.75
CA SER A 204 16.45 7.75 -38.67
C SER A 204 15.16 7.05 -39.07
N THR A 205 14.98 5.82 -38.59
CA THR A 205 13.65 5.28 -38.27
C THR A 205 13.68 4.90 -36.80
N GLY A 206 12.79 5.47 -35.98
CA GLY A 206 12.93 5.54 -34.52
C GLY A 206 13.34 4.23 -33.83
N LYS A 207 14.57 4.18 -33.29
CA LYS A 207 15.11 3.27 -32.25
C LYS A 207 16.64 3.45 -32.19
N GLY A 208 17.13 4.28 -31.27
CA GLY A 208 18.55 4.69 -31.22
C GLY A 208 19.35 4.17 -30.01
N LEU A 209 18.74 3.49 -29.03
CA LEU A 209 19.44 3.04 -27.83
C LEU A 209 20.03 1.65 -28.03
N ILE A 210 21.34 1.53 -27.82
CA ILE A 210 22.10 0.28 -28.00
C ILE A 210 22.72 -0.12 -26.68
N LEU A 211 22.53 -1.39 -26.32
CA LEU A 211 23.11 -2.03 -25.15
C LEU A 211 24.39 -2.74 -25.58
N GLN A 212 25.54 -2.18 -25.16
CA GLN A 212 26.85 -2.43 -25.75
C GLN A 212 27.60 -3.57 -25.06
N LYS A 213 27.70 -3.54 -23.73
CA LYS A 213 28.46 -4.53 -22.95
C LYS A 213 27.96 -4.66 -21.52
N ILE A 214 28.38 -5.73 -20.85
CA ILE A 214 28.14 -5.97 -19.43
C ILE A 214 29.47 -6.27 -18.76
N ASP A 215 29.80 -5.50 -17.74
CA ASP A 215 30.91 -5.74 -16.82
C ASP A 215 30.36 -6.17 -15.45
N TYR A 216 31.15 -6.91 -14.67
CA TYR A 216 30.75 -7.29 -13.31
C TYR A 216 31.94 -7.47 -12.38
N THR A 217 31.69 -7.29 -11.09
CA THR A 217 32.65 -7.50 -10.00
C THR A 217 32.00 -8.36 -8.92
N VAL A 218 32.69 -9.41 -8.49
CA VAL A 218 32.27 -10.27 -7.38
C VAL A 218 33.11 -9.94 -6.16
N GLY A 219 32.50 -9.38 -5.13
CA GLY A 219 33.10 -9.17 -3.82
C GLY A 219 32.69 -10.26 -2.83
N SER A 220 33.22 -10.17 -1.60
CA SER A 220 32.85 -11.07 -0.49
C SER A 220 31.39 -10.92 -0.06
N ASP A 221 30.90 -9.68 -0.02
CA ASP A 221 29.58 -9.32 0.50
C ASP A 221 28.63 -8.71 -0.55
N SER A 222 29.08 -8.50 -1.77
CA SER A 222 28.26 -7.97 -2.86
C SER A 222 28.69 -8.46 -4.24
N VAL A 223 27.78 -8.37 -5.20
CA VAL A 223 28.07 -8.51 -6.63
C VAL A 223 27.55 -7.27 -7.33
N ARG A 224 28.41 -6.58 -8.07
CA ARG A 224 28.07 -5.41 -8.88
C ARG A 224 28.09 -5.78 -10.35
N VAL A 225 27.08 -5.35 -11.09
CA VAL A 225 26.96 -5.57 -12.54
C VAL A 225 26.70 -4.21 -13.18
N VAL A 226 27.48 -3.87 -14.20
CA VAL A 226 27.41 -2.61 -14.93
C VAL A 226 27.03 -2.90 -16.36
N THR A 227 25.90 -2.35 -16.79
CA THR A 227 25.41 -2.46 -18.17
C THR A 227 25.72 -1.16 -18.91
N HIS A 228 26.50 -1.22 -19.98
CA HIS A 228 26.87 -0.05 -20.77
C HIS A 228 25.92 0.12 -21.95
N THR A 229 25.47 1.34 -22.15
CA THR A 229 24.62 1.75 -23.27
C THR A 229 25.25 2.95 -23.98
N ASN A 230 24.80 3.23 -25.19
CA ASN A 230 25.26 4.42 -25.94
C ASN A 230 24.66 5.74 -25.42
N SER A 231 23.58 5.68 -24.64
CA SER A 231 22.89 6.83 -24.05
C SER A 231 22.07 6.38 -22.83
N PRO A 232 21.74 7.28 -21.87
CA PRO A 232 20.87 6.98 -20.76
C PRO A 232 19.60 6.20 -21.14
N VAL A 233 19.33 5.11 -20.44
CA VAL A 233 18.22 4.20 -20.75
C VAL A 233 17.07 4.35 -19.78
N VAL A 234 15.84 4.24 -20.27
CA VAL A 234 14.68 4.04 -19.40
C VAL A 234 14.57 2.55 -19.11
N PHE A 235 14.38 2.18 -17.85
CA PHE A 235 14.32 0.77 -17.49
C PHE A 235 13.29 0.45 -16.41
N SER A 236 12.80 -0.77 -16.45
CA SER A 236 11.97 -1.38 -15.41
C SER A 236 12.69 -2.61 -14.87
N GLN A 237 12.79 -2.78 -13.56
CA GLN A 237 13.27 -4.01 -12.96
C GLN A 237 12.13 -4.99 -12.61
N GLY A 238 12.41 -6.09 -11.95
CA GLY A 238 11.39 -7.04 -11.48
C GLY A 238 12.02 -8.21 -10.75
N ARG A 239 11.20 -8.97 -10.02
CA ARG A 239 11.63 -10.24 -9.39
C ARG A 239 10.71 -11.37 -9.82
N LEU A 240 11.32 -12.51 -10.13
CA LEU A 240 10.61 -13.78 -10.35
C LEU A 240 11.00 -14.75 -9.24
N PHE A 241 10.02 -15.50 -8.77
CA PHE A 241 10.20 -16.53 -7.76
C PHE A 241 10.09 -17.89 -8.48
N ASN A 242 10.95 -18.84 -8.12
CA ASN A 242 11.01 -20.21 -8.66
C ASN A 242 11.36 -20.32 -10.18
N PRO A 243 12.66 -20.36 -10.56
CA PRO A 243 13.83 -20.06 -9.75
C PRO A 243 13.93 -18.55 -9.45
N GLY A 244 14.60 -18.21 -8.35
CA GLY A 244 14.83 -16.82 -7.96
C GLY A 244 15.57 -16.05 -9.05
N ARG A 245 14.96 -14.99 -9.57
CA ARG A 245 15.55 -14.13 -10.60
C ARG A 245 15.24 -12.67 -10.32
N VAL A 246 16.17 -11.80 -10.69
CA VAL A 246 15.92 -10.36 -10.89
C VAL A 246 16.00 -10.11 -12.38
N TYR A 247 15.17 -9.23 -12.92
CA TYR A 247 15.31 -8.79 -14.31
C TYR A 247 15.28 -7.28 -14.41
N ILE A 248 15.90 -6.75 -15.46
CA ILE A 248 15.86 -5.36 -15.91
C ILE A 248 15.40 -5.38 -17.37
N ASN A 249 14.29 -4.72 -17.70
CA ASN A 249 13.89 -4.40 -19.07
C ASN A 249 14.37 -3.00 -19.39
N PHE A 250 15.04 -2.85 -20.50
CA PHE A 250 15.48 -1.58 -21.05
C PHE A 250 14.53 -1.19 -22.18
N ASN A 251 13.90 -0.03 -22.07
CA ASN A 251 12.92 0.43 -23.02
C ASN A 251 13.59 1.02 -24.27
N ASP A 252 13.00 0.78 -25.44
CA ASP A 252 13.45 1.33 -26.71
C ASP A 252 14.92 0.99 -27.05
N THR A 253 15.37 -0.19 -26.61
CA THR A 253 16.74 -0.67 -26.76
C THR A 253 16.88 -1.87 -27.69
N ARG A 254 18.01 -1.91 -28.39
CA ARG A 254 18.51 -3.08 -29.11
C ARG A 254 19.84 -3.56 -28.53
N LEU A 255 20.10 -4.84 -28.67
CA LEU A 255 21.41 -5.41 -28.35
C LEU A 255 22.42 -5.07 -29.45
N ALA A 256 23.66 -4.72 -29.07
CA ALA A 256 24.77 -4.70 -30.02
C ALA A 256 24.95 -6.10 -30.63
N ASN A 257 25.43 -6.16 -31.88
CA ASN A 257 25.52 -7.42 -32.62
C ASN A 257 26.45 -8.43 -31.93
N ASP A 258 27.50 -7.93 -31.29
CA ASP A 258 28.59 -8.65 -30.63
C ASP A 258 28.44 -8.75 -29.10
N VAL A 259 27.34 -8.26 -28.51
CA VAL A 259 27.19 -8.28 -27.06
C VAL A 259 27.10 -9.71 -26.52
N ASN A 260 27.84 -10.00 -25.45
CA ASN A 260 27.75 -11.29 -24.78
C ASN A 260 26.37 -11.46 -24.11
N ARG A 261 25.66 -12.50 -24.52
CA ARG A 261 24.28 -12.78 -24.09
C ARG A 261 24.18 -13.67 -22.86
N ASN A 262 25.20 -14.47 -22.55
CA ASN A 262 25.16 -15.43 -21.45
C ASN A 262 26.50 -15.43 -20.71
N ILE A 263 26.50 -14.89 -19.49
CA ILE A 263 27.71 -14.73 -18.68
C ILE A 263 27.55 -15.57 -17.41
N LYS A 264 28.49 -16.50 -17.18
CA LYS A 264 28.57 -17.24 -15.91
C LYS A 264 29.36 -16.40 -14.91
N VAL A 265 28.79 -16.15 -13.73
CA VAL A 265 29.41 -15.30 -12.69
C VAL A 265 29.87 -16.13 -11.50
N GLY A 266 29.07 -17.10 -11.03
CA GLY A 266 29.46 -18.04 -9.98
C GLY A 266 29.79 -17.39 -8.62
N SER A 267 28.81 -16.76 -7.97
CA SER A 267 28.97 -16.15 -6.63
C SER A 267 27.92 -16.65 -5.64
N ARG A 268 28.00 -16.27 -4.36
CA ARG A 268 26.97 -16.62 -3.35
C ARG A 268 25.58 -16.06 -3.66
N PHE A 269 25.47 -15.01 -4.48
CA PHE A 269 24.21 -14.35 -4.84
C PHE A 269 23.73 -14.66 -6.24
N LEU A 270 24.66 -14.70 -7.21
CA LEU A 270 24.40 -14.69 -8.63
C LEU A 270 25.08 -15.87 -9.32
N LYS A 271 24.29 -16.70 -10.02
CA LYS A 271 24.78 -17.80 -10.85
C LYS A 271 25.23 -17.29 -12.21
N ASN A 272 24.30 -16.66 -12.93
CA ASN A 272 24.48 -16.25 -14.33
C ASN A 272 23.77 -14.92 -14.61
N LEU A 273 24.22 -14.25 -15.66
CA LEU A 273 23.54 -13.15 -16.32
C LEU A 273 23.09 -13.58 -17.71
N ARG A 274 21.87 -13.19 -18.09
CA ARG A 274 21.28 -13.47 -19.41
C ARG A 274 20.74 -12.20 -20.03
N LEU A 275 21.27 -11.82 -21.19
CA LEU A 275 20.86 -10.66 -21.95
C LEU A 275 20.14 -11.10 -23.23
N SER A 276 18.94 -10.59 -23.44
CA SER A 276 18.08 -10.97 -24.57
C SER A 276 17.31 -9.78 -25.11
N GLN A 277 17.01 -9.78 -26.40
CA GLN A 277 15.95 -8.94 -26.94
C GLN A 277 14.60 -9.47 -26.39
N PHE A 278 13.91 -8.69 -25.56
CA PHE A 278 12.67 -9.11 -24.90
C PHE A 278 11.46 -9.02 -25.83
N ASP A 279 11.40 -7.96 -26.63
CA ASP A 279 10.45 -7.74 -27.72
C ASP A 279 11.10 -6.84 -28.80
N GLU A 280 10.37 -6.48 -29.85
CA GLU A 280 10.87 -5.67 -30.97
C GLU A 280 11.50 -4.33 -30.54
N ASN A 281 11.11 -3.80 -29.38
CA ASN A 281 11.49 -2.48 -28.89
C ASN A 281 12.39 -2.56 -27.65
N ASN A 282 12.36 -3.65 -26.89
CA ASN A 282 12.93 -3.68 -25.55
C ASN A 282 13.90 -4.84 -25.37
N SER A 283 15.02 -4.58 -24.69
CA SER A 283 15.97 -5.60 -24.24
C SER A 283 15.72 -5.98 -22.77
N ARG A 284 16.15 -7.16 -22.34
CA ARG A 284 16.07 -7.64 -20.95
C ARG A 284 17.38 -8.25 -20.49
N LEU A 285 17.87 -7.81 -19.35
CA LEU A 285 18.91 -8.47 -18.56
C LEU A 285 18.28 -9.24 -17.41
N VAL A 286 18.63 -10.52 -17.26
CA VAL A 286 18.15 -11.40 -16.19
C VAL A 286 19.32 -11.86 -15.34
N PHE A 287 19.17 -11.72 -14.04
CA PHE A 287 20.07 -12.16 -12.98
C PHE A 287 19.53 -13.46 -12.41
N ASP A 288 20.18 -14.58 -12.70
CA ASP A 288 19.81 -15.89 -12.15
C ASP A 288 20.40 -16.05 -10.75
N LEU A 289 19.54 -16.03 -9.73
CA LEU A 289 19.98 -15.95 -8.35
C LEU A 289 20.21 -17.33 -7.73
N ASN A 290 21.09 -17.36 -6.75
CA ASN A 290 21.16 -18.44 -5.76
C ASN A 290 20.02 -18.29 -4.73
N LYS A 291 19.74 -19.35 -3.96
CA LYS A 291 18.78 -19.27 -2.85
C LYS A 291 19.41 -18.48 -1.71
N VAL A 292 19.04 -17.20 -1.59
CA VAL A 292 19.49 -16.29 -0.53
C VAL A 292 18.30 -15.57 0.11
N GLY A 293 18.24 -15.59 1.45
CA GLY A 293 17.07 -15.13 2.22
C GLY A 293 16.92 -13.60 2.30
N ASN A 294 18.02 -12.87 2.42
CA ASN A 294 18.04 -11.43 2.67
C ASN A 294 18.66 -10.60 1.52
N LEU A 295 18.54 -11.08 0.29
CA LEU A 295 19.13 -10.41 -0.88
C LEU A 295 18.48 -9.05 -1.15
N LYS A 296 19.27 -7.98 -1.02
CA LYS A 296 18.94 -6.63 -1.46
C LYS A 296 19.47 -6.41 -2.87
N VAL A 297 18.72 -5.62 -3.64
CA VAL A 297 19.07 -5.24 -5.01
C VAL A 297 19.02 -3.72 -5.06
N GLY A 298 20.17 -3.08 -5.21
CA GLY A 298 20.28 -1.67 -5.57
C GLY A 298 20.37 -1.56 -7.08
N VAL A 299 19.66 -0.60 -7.67
CA VAL A 299 19.84 -0.26 -9.08
C VAL A 299 19.85 1.25 -9.21
N TRP A 300 20.83 1.76 -9.94
CA TRP A 300 20.97 3.19 -10.24
C TRP A 300 21.65 3.36 -11.58
N GLN A 301 21.58 4.57 -12.13
CA GLN A 301 22.12 4.87 -13.44
C GLN A 301 23.06 6.06 -13.35
N GLU A 302 24.23 5.93 -13.94
CA GLU A 302 25.27 6.95 -14.03
C GLU A 302 25.55 7.19 -15.52
N GLY A 303 24.98 8.28 -16.08
CA GLY A 303 25.05 8.54 -17.51
C GLY A 303 24.48 7.39 -18.34
N SER A 304 25.32 6.81 -19.20
CA SER A 304 24.99 5.66 -20.05
C SER A 304 25.37 4.31 -19.44
N GLN A 305 25.56 4.26 -18.11
CA GLN A 305 25.80 3.02 -17.38
C GLN A 305 24.66 2.74 -16.41
N LEU A 306 24.10 1.54 -16.47
CA LEU A 306 23.17 1.05 -15.46
C LEU A 306 23.87 0.09 -14.51
N ILE A 307 23.90 0.44 -13.23
CA ILE A 307 24.61 -0.31 -12.20
C ILE A 307 23.58 -1.04 -11.34
N VAL A 308 23.77 -2.36 -11.19
CA VAL A 308 22.98 -3.24 -10.33
C VAL A 308 23.89 -3.85 -9.27
N GLU A 309 23.54 -3.67 -8.00
CA GLU A 309 24.28 -4.27 -6.89
C GLU A 309 23.40 -5.24 -6.10
N LEU A 310 23.92 -6.45 -5.91
CA LEU A 310 23.32 -7.54 -5.13
C LEU A 310 24.10 -7.69 -3.82
N SER A 311 23.46 -7.53 -2.67
CA SER A 311 24.15 -7.62 -1.37
C SER A 311 23.21 -8.00 -0.22
N ASP A 312 23.76 -8.45 0.92
CA ASP A 312 22.98 -8.71 2.15
C ASP A 312 22.87 -7.46 3.05
N LYS A 313 23.87 -6.58 2.97
CA LYS A 313 23.92 -5.30 3.67
C LYS A 313 23.20 -4.23 2.85
N ARG A 314 22.76 -3.14 3.48
CA ARG A 314 22.15 -2.04 2.72
C ARG A 314 23.27 -1.48 1.83
N PRO A 315 23.11 -1.39 0.49
CA PRO A 315 24.18 -0.92 -0.37
C PRO A 315 24.61 0.46 0.11
N GLU A 316 25.89 0.60 0.47
CA GLU A 316 26.46 1.87 0.87
C GLU A 316 26.57 2.74 -0.38
N ILE A 317 25.73 3.77 -0.45
CA ILE A 317 25.92 4.83 -1.44
C ILE A 317 27.15 5.59 -0.97
N ALA A 318 28.33 5.20 -1.47
CA ALA A 318 29.57 5.88 -1.19
C ALA A 318 29.41 7.37 -1.52
N LYS A 319 29.67 8.23 -0.53
CA LYS A 319 29.72 9.68 -0.69
C LYS A 319 30.88 10.05 -1.61
N VAL A 320 30.64 10.09 -2.92
CA VAL A 320 31.50 10.80 -3.88
C VAL A 320 30.60 11.52 -4.87
N VAL A 321 30.97 12.76 -5.12
CA VAL A 321 30.31 13.78 -5.94
C VAL A 321 29.91 13.25 -7.32
N SER A 322 28.63 13.38 -7.68
CA SER A 322 28.14 14.03 -8.91
C SER A 322 26.68 13.65 -9.21
N LYS A 323 26.07 14.43 -10.09
CA LYS A 323 24.65 14.51 -10.45
C LYS A 323 24.05 13.20 -10.99
N GLN A 324 22.71 13.19 -10.93
CA GLN A 324 21.75 12.34 -11.65
C GLN A 324 21.55 10.92 -11.10
N ALA A 325 20.35 10.69 -10.57
CA ALA A 325 19.83 9.34 -10.31
C ALA A 325 18.42 9.23 -10.88
N ILE A 326 18.31 8.48 -11.99
CA ILE A 326 17.07 8.12 -12.70
C ILE A 326 16.44 6.89 -12.02
N PRO A 327 15.11 6.71 -12.03
CA PRO A 327 14.41 5.74 -11.20
C PRO A 327 14.11 4.43 -11.92
N VAL A 328 14.31 3.35 -11.17
CA VAL A 328 14.06 1.95 -11.49
C VAL A 328 12.60 1.57 -11.24
N THR A 329 11.90 0.89 -12.17
CA THR A 329 10.48 0.44 -11.96
C THR A 329 10.30 -1.08 -11.91
N GLN A 330 9.88 -1.67 -10.77
CA GLN A 330 9.59 -3.12 -10.67
C GLN A 330 8.26 -3.54 -11.36
N LYS A 331 8.28 -4.44 -12.35
CA LYS A 331 7.12 -5.23 -12.81
C LYS A 331 7.24 -6.69 -12.31
N ILE A 332 6.11 -7.32 -12.02
CA ILE A 332 5.99 -8.76 -11.73
C ILE A 332 4.89 -9.28 -12.65
N VAL A 333 5.22 -10.19 -13.57
CA VAL A 333 4.27 -10.86 -14.45
C VAL A 333 3.92 -12.22 -13.83
N LYS A 334 2.63 -12.51 -13.67
CA LYS A 334 2.11 -13.84 -13.33
C LYS A 334 1.76 -14.56 -14.63
N THR A 335 2.28 -15.78 -14.81
CA THR A 335 1.88 -16.67 -15.90
C THR A 335 1.09 -17.84 -15.33
N HIS A 336 -0.06 -18.13 -15.95
CA HIS A 336 -0.84 -19.34 -15.74
C HIS A 336 -0.15 -20.55 -16.35
N GLN A 337 -0.22 -21.71 -15.70
CA GLN A 337 -0.09 -22.99 -16.36
C GLN A 337 -1.15 -23.97 -15.83
N LYS A 338 -1.97 -24.45 -16.77
CA LYS A 338 -2.81 -25.64 -16.67
C LYS A 338 -1.90 -26.87 -16.73
N VAL A 339 -2.18 -27.87 -15.90
CA VAL A 339 -1.86 -29.27 -16.22
C VAL A 339 -3.12 -30.09 -15.94
N ALA A 340 -3.57 -30.79 -16.98
CA ALA A 340 -4.62 -31.78 -16.94
C ALA A 340 -3.98 -33.17 -16.81
N VAL A 341 -4.52 -34.02 -15.94
CA VAL A 341 -4.38 -35.48 -16.05
C VAL A 341 -5.73 -36.12 -15.63
N LYS A 342 -6.31 -36.88 -16.56
CA LYS A 342 -7.49 -37.76 -16.42
C LYS A 342 -7.13 -38.96 -15.52
N ALA A 343 -7.92 -39.25 -14.48
CA ALA A 343 -9.04 -40.20 -14.43
C ALA A 343 -8.67 -41.69 -14.63
N SER A 344 -8.93 -42.50 -13.59
CA SER A 344 -9.43 -43.87 -13.76
C SER A 344 -10.30 -44.26 -12.56
N GLN A 345 -11.34 -45.02 -12.87
CA GLN A 345 -12.53 -45.31 -12.09
C GLN A 345 -12.41 -46.64 -11.33
N LYS A 346 -13.20 -46.82 -10.25
CA LYS A 346 -14.20 -47.90 -10.12
C LYS A 346 -15.01 -47.77 -8.82
N LYS A 347 -16.34 -47.80 -8.95
CA LYS A 347 -17.31 -48.28 -7.95
C LYS A 347 -17.78 -49.68 -8.38
N PRO A 348 -18.35 -50.50 -7.48
CA PRO A 348 -19.81 -50.68 -7.47
C PRO A 348 -20.42 -50.72 -6.04
N VAL A 349 -21.59 -50.08 -5.80
CA VAL A 349 -22.99 -50.63 -5.73
C VAL A 349 -23.37 -51.16 -4.32
N VAL A 350 -24.06 -50.35 -3.50
CA VAL A 350 -25.48 -50.40 -3.06
C VAL A 350 -25.86 -51.54 -2.10
N LYS A 351 -26.40 -51.17 -0.92
CA LYS A 351 -27.70 -51.67 -0.41
C LYS A 351 -28.30 -50.73 0.64
N LYS A 352 -29.52 -50.28 0.36
CA LYS A 352 -30.45 -49.60 1.28
C LYS A 352 -31.18 -50.66 2.10
N ILE A 353 -31.36 -50.44 3.39
CA ILE A 353 -32.48 -51.01 4.16
C ILE A 353 -33.13 -49.87 4.94
N LYS A 354 -34.41 -49.62 4.66
CA LYS A 354 -35.32 -48.83 5.49
C LYS A 354 -35.94 -49.78 6.51
N LYS A 355 -35.97 -49.38 7.79
CA LYS A 355 -37.07 -49.72 8.71
C LYS A 355 -37.34 -48.52 9.62
N ARG A 356 -38.62 -48.23 9.78
CA ARG A 356 -39.25 -47.13 10.53
C ARG A 356 -39.84 -47.71 11.82
N ILE A 357 -40.20 -46.81 12.75
CA ILE A 357 -40.92 -46.98 14.04
C ILE A 357 -39.91 -47.03 15.21
N SER A 358 -39.99 -46.27 16.31
CA SER A 358 -41.05 -45.47 16.96
C SER A 358 -40.47 -44.30 17.77
N VAL A 359 -41.35 -43.37 18.14
CA VAL A 359 -41.15 -42.15 18.94
C VAL A 359 -40.84 -42.47 20.41
N SER A 360 -39.83 -41.81 21.00
CA SER A 360 -39.86 -41.45 22.43
C SER A 360 -38.99 -40.21 22.70
N LYS A 361 -39.55 -39.29 23.49
CA LYS A 361 -39.00 -37.98 23.87
C LYS A 361 -38.10 -38.10 25.11
N LYS A 362 -37.05 -37.26 25.13
CA LYS A 362 -36.39 -36.66 26.31
C LYS A 362 -35.78 -37.60 27.37
N GLN A 363 -34.45 -37.60 27.44
CA GLN A 363 -33.68 -36.86 28.45
C GLN A 363 -32.18 -37.03 28.15
N THR A 364 -31.49 -35.94 27.84
CA THR A 364 -30.03 -35.94 27.70
C THR A 364 -29.39 -35.90 29.09
N PRO A 365 -28.44 -36.80 29.41
CA PRO A 365 -27.70 -36.74 30.65
C PRO A 365 -26.78 -35.52 30.65
N ARG A 366 -26.87 -34.75 31.74
CA ARG A 366 -26.05 -33.58 32.06
C ARG A 366 -24.59 -34.03 32.13
N ARG A 367 -23.85 -33.89 31.02
CA ARG A 367 -22.41 -34.13 31.02
C ARG A 367 -21.77 -33.08 31.92
N MET A 368 -21.30 -33.52 33.09
CA MET A 368 -20.44 -32.72 33.94
C MET A 368 -19.32 -32.14 33.07
N ALA A 369 -19.20 -30.82 33.07
CA ALA A 369 -18.14 -30.14 32.37
C ALA A 369 -16.81 -30.64 32.94
N LYS A 370 -16.05 -31.39 32.13
CA LYS A 370 -14.62 -31.56 32.37
C LYS A 370 -14.05 -30.16 32.52
N ALA A 371 -13.44 -29.87 33.66
CA ALA A 371 -12.65 -28.66 33.87
C ALA A 371 -11.51 -28.68 32.85
N VAL A 372 -11.76 -28.07 31.69
CA VAL A 372 -10.72 -27.75 30.72
C VAL A 372 -9.89 -26.69 31.42
N ASN A 373 -8.65 -27.03 31.75
CA ASN A 373 -7.66 -26.03 32.13
C ASN A 373 -7.40 -25.18 30.88
N LYS A 374 -8.28 -24.20 30.62
CA LYS A 374 -8.18 -23.28 29.49
C LYS A 374 -6.99 -22.40 29.78
N LYS A 375 -5.87 -22.66 29.09
CA LYS A 375 -4.73 -21.73 29.06
C LYS A 375 -5.27 -20.31 28.89
N ILE A 376 -4.84 -19.42 29.78
CA ILE A 376 -5.20 -18.00 29.72
C ILE A 376 -4.77 -17.47 28.34
N PRO A 377 -5.70 -16.94 27.53
CA PRO A 377 -5.39 -16.52 26.17
C PRO A 377 -4.34 -15.41 26.19
N LEU A 378 -3.41 -15.49 25.23
CA LEU A 378 -2.48 -14.41 24.94
C LEU A 378 -3.15 -13.41 24.01
N ILE A 379 -3.12 -12.14 24.40
CA ILE A 379 -3.58 -11.03 23.58
C ILE A 379 -2.35 -10.22 23.14
N VAL A 380 -2.14 -10.10 21.83
CA VAL A 380 -1.13 -9.21 21.28
C VAL A 380 -1.82 -7.92 20.84
N VAL A 381 -1.40 -6.79 21.41
CA VAL A 381 -1.94 -5.46 21.12
C VAL A 381 -0.95 -4.71 20.24
N ASP A 382 -1.35 -4.35 19.02
CA ASP A 382 -0.52 -3.57 18.11
C ASP A 382 -0.59 -2.07 18.43
N ALA A 383 0.49 -1.51 18.97
CA ALA A 383 0.64 -0.07 19.11
C ALA A 383 1.07 0.51 17.75
N GLY A 384 0.09 0.88 16.92
CA GLY A 384 0.32 1.33 15.55
C GLY A 384 1.38 2.44 15.41
N HIS A 385 2.05 2.49 14.25
CA HIS A 385 3.15 3.43 13.94
C HIS A 385 4.39 3.27 14.86
N GLY A 386 5.19 4.33 15.04
CA GLY A 386 6.37 4.36 15.91
C GLY A 386 7.63 4.84 15.19
N GLY A 387 8.55 5.45 15.92
CA GLY A 387 9.82 5.96 15.40
C GLY A 387 9.61 6.98 14.28
N LYS A 388 10.12 6.67 13.09
CA LYS A 388 9.99 7.50 11.88
C LYS A 388 8.58 7.55 11.28
N ASP A 389 7.72 6.61 11.66
CA ASP A 389 6.32 6.59 11.23
C ASP A 389 5.48 7.28 12.32
N LEU A 390 5.01 8.50 12.05
CA LEU A 390 4.29 9.32 13.02
C LEU A 390 2.79 8.97 13.11
N GLY A 391 2.27 8.27 12.10
CA GLY A 391 0.85 8.22 11.82
C GLY A 391 0.28 9.61 11.50
N ALA A 392 -1.03 9.76 11.62
CA ALA A 392 -1.72 11.03 11.50
C ALA A 392 -1.21 12.03 12.56
N GLN A 393 -1.18 13.32 12.20
CA GLN A 393 -0.81 14.38 13.12
C GLN A 393 -1.96 15.37 13.24
N GLY A 394 -2.41 15.64 14.46
CA GLY A 394 -3.41 16.63 14.75
C GLY A 394 -2.86 18.05 14.69
N ASN A 395 -3.75 19.02 14.53
CA ASN A 395 -3.42 20.43 14.29
C ASN A 395 -2.58 21.10 15.39
N ARG A 396 -2.57 20.53 16.61
CA ARG A 396 -1.75 21.00 17.76
C ARG A 396 -0.46 20.18 17.94
N GLY A 397 -0.03 19.45 16.91
CA GLY A 397 1.19 18.65 16.93
C GLY A 397 1.05 17.25 17.56
N LEU A 398 -0.15 16.86 18.01
CA LEU A 398 -0.42 15.53 18.56
C LEU A 398 -0.19 14.45 17.49
N LYS A 399 0.70 13.50 17.76
CA LYS A 399 1.06 12.43 16.80
C LYS A 399 0.29 11.16 17.13
N GLU A 400 -0.32 10.54 16.13
CA GLU A 400 -1.08 9.30 16.25
C GLU A 400 -0.23 8.19 16.87
N LYS A 401 1.06 8.09 16.53
CA LYS A 401 1.96 7.12 17.17
C LYS A 401 2.00 7.23 18.70
N GLY A 402 1.85 8.44 19.24
CA GLY A 402 1.83 8.72 20.67
C GLY A 402 0.49 8.37 21.30
N VAL A 403 -0.60 8.72 20.61
CA VAL A 403 -1.97 8.36 21.03
C VAL A 403 -2.14 6.83 21.04
N ASN A 404 -1.73 6.15 19.98
CA ASN A 404 -1.81 4.70 19.85
C ASN A 404 -0.97 3.99 20.92
N LEU A 405 0.23 4.50 21.24
CA LEU A 405 1.06 3.95 22.32
C LEU A 405 0.38 4.13 23.68
N ALA A 406 -0.14 5.32 23.97
CA ALA A 406 -0.81 5.61 25.24
C ALA A 406 -2.07 4.73 25.44
N ILE A 407 -2.87 4.54 24.38
CA ILE A 407 -4.04 3.65 24.40
C ILE A 407 -3.61 2.19 24.60
N ALA A 408 -2.59 1.73 23.87
CA ALA A 408 -2.12 0.35 23.96
C ALA A 408 -1.58 -0.01 25.35
N LEU A 409 -0.82 0.90 25.98
CA LEU A 409 -0.33 0.73 27.35
C LEU A 409 -1.49 0.65 28.35
N ARG A 410 -2.46 1.57 28.28
CA ARG A 410 -3.62 1.56 29.18
C ARG A 410 -4.50 0.32 28.97
N LEU A 411 -4.67 -0.12 27.73
CA LEU A 411 -5.40 -1.35 27.40
C LEU A 411 -4.69 -2.58 27.97
N LYS A 412 -3.36 -2.68 27.83
CA LYS A 412 -2.55 -3.75 28.45
C LYS A 412 -2.78 -3.82 29.95
N ASP A 413 -2.77 -2.68 30.64
CA ASP A 413 -2.98 -2.64 32.09
C ASP A 413 -4.38 -3.10 32.49
N ILE A 414 -5.43 -2.67 31.77
CA ILE A 414 -6.81 -3.13 31.99
C ILE A 414 -6.92 -4.65 31.76
N LEU A 415 -6.39 -5.14 30.65
CA LEU A 415 -6.43 -6.57 30.30
C LEU A 415 -5.69 -7.45 31.31
N LYS A 416 -4.54 -7.00 31.80
CA LYS A 416 -3.77 -7.70 32.84
C LYS A 416 -4.42 -7.61 34.23
N SER A 417 -4.82 -6.41 34.66
CA SER A 417 -5.31 -6.19 36.03
C SER A 417 -6.72 -6.72 36.26
N ARG A 418 -7.66 -6.43 35.35
CA ARG A 418 -9.08 -6.75 35.49
C ARG A 418 -9.43 -8.14 34.98
N TYR A 419 -8.84 -8.53 33.85
CA TYR A 419 -9.20 -9.77 33.16
C TYR A 419 -8.15 -10.88 33.28
N LYS A 420 -7.01 -10.58 33.91
CA LYS A 420 -5.91 -11.52 34.16
C LYS A 420 -5.39 -12.20 32.88
N TYR A 421 -5.48 -11.54 31.73
CA TYR A 421 -4.97 -12.07 30.47
C TYR A 421 -3.44 -11.95 30.38
N ARG A 422 -2.83 -12.84 29.59
CA ARG A 422 -1.46 -12.65 29.12
C ARG A 422 -1.50 -11.61 28.00
N VAL A 423 -0.67 -10.57 28.08
CA VAL A 423 -0.69 -9.47 27.10
C VAL A 423 0.72 -9.07 26.69
N ILE A 424 0.96 -9.04 25.39
CA ILE A 424 2.20 -8.55 24.74
C ILE A 424 1.83 -7.35 23.85
N LEU A 425 2.71 -6.37 23.77
CA LEU A 425 2.60 -5.27 22.82
C LEU A 425 3.53 -5.53 21.64
N THR A 426 3.17 -5.09 20.43
CA THR A 426 4.11 -5.08 19.32
C THR A 426 5.30 -4.17 19.63
N ARG A 427 5.06 -2.99 20.21
CA ARG A 427 6.04 -2.09 20.83
C ARG A 427 5.47 -1.48 22.11
N ASP A 428 6.32 -1.19 23.08
CA ASP A 428 5.99 -0.47 24.31
C ASP A 428 6.72 0.87 24.45
N ASP A 429 7.51 1.23 23.44
CA ASP A 429 8.21 2.51 23.28
C ASP A 429 7.97 3.11 21.88
N ASP A 430 8.69 4.18 21.53
CA ASP A 430 8.60 4.85 20.23
C ASP A 430 9.42 4.18 19.11
N THR A 431 9.45 2.84 19.06
CA THR A 431 10.17 2.08 18.02
C THR A 431 9.33 1.84 16.76
N PHE A 432 9.95 1.90 15.57
CA PHE A 432 9.27 1.56 14.31
C PHE A 432 9.31 0.04 14.03
N ILE A 433 8.13 -0.59 13.92
CA ILE A 433 8.00 -2.01 13.53
C ILE A 433 7.31 -2.12 12.15
N PRO A 434 7.97 -2.71 11.14
CA PRO A 434 7.36 -2.95 9.82
C PRO A 434 6.14 -3.87 9.90
N LEU A 435 5.15 -3.65 9.03
CA LEU A 435 3.88 -4.40 9.03
C LEU A 435 4.04 -5.93 9.08
N PRO A 436 4.96 -6.57 8.32
CA PRO A 436 5.16 -8.02 8.44
C PRO A 436 5.70 -8.47 9.81
N GLY A 437 6.52 -7.64 10.46
CA GLY A 437 7.08 -7.92 11.78
C GLY A 437 6.03 -7.93 12.89
N ARG A 438 4.99 -7.11 12.77
CA ARG A 438 3.90 -7.03 13.75
C ARG A 438 3.08 -8.31 13.82
N GLY A 439 2.74 -8.88 12.65
CA GLY A 439 2.06 -10.17 12.57
C GLY A 439 2.93 -11.33 13.07
N LYS A 440 4.25 -11.25 12.85
CA LYS A 440 5.21 -12.25 13.31
C LYS A 440 5.24 -12.35 14.85
N ILE A 441 5.24 -11.21 15.56
CA ILE A 441 5.19 -11.17 17.03
C ILE A 441 3.96 -11.94 17.56
N ALA A 442 2.81 -11.81 16.91
CA ALA A 442 1.62 -12.58 17.30
C ALA A 442 1.77 -14.08 17.06
N ASN A 443 2.37 -14.49 15.95
CA ASN A 443 2.52 -15.90 15.58
C ASN A 443 3.67 -16.62 16.33
N ASP A 444 4.67 -15.89 16.80
CA ASP A 444 5.85 -16.46 17.48
C ASP A 444 5.61 -16.72 18.98
N ASN A 445 4.52 -16.21 19.55
CA ASN A 445 4.24 -16.26 21.00
C ASN A 445 3.03 -17.17 21.37
N ASP A 446 2.59 -18.03 20.45
CA ASP A 446 1.41 -18.90 20.59
C ASP A 446 1.59 -20.04 21.62
#